data_AF-A0A6J6GZ09-F1
#
_entry.id   AF-A0A6J6GZ09-F1
#
_cell.length_a   1.000
_cell.length_b   1.000
_cell.length_c   1.000
_cell.angle_alpha   90.00
_cell.angle_beta   90.00
_cell.angle_gamma   90.00
#
_symmetry.space_group_name_H-M   'P 1'
#
loop_
_entity.id
_entity.type
_entity.pdbx_description
1 polymer ?
#
loop_
_entity_poly.entity_id
_entity_poly.type
_entity_poly.pdbx_seq_one_letter_code
_entity_poly.pdbx_strand_id
1 'polypeptide(L)'
;MAGNPLNDPNWAPELANLVDRYVGLVRDNVTGKAVTAVRGIVFGVVVALTSIAALILGLILGTRLLQRLVNIGGFIDRDSSVWVSYMVIGGILVLAGMFCMRKRHTPTTEASR
;
A
#
# COMPACT_ATOMS: atom_id res chain seq x y z
N MET A 1 -29.99 -43.56 26.28
CA MET A 1 -28.54 -43.39 26.49
C MET A 1 -27.97 -42.77 25.23
N ALA A 2 -27.86 -41.44 25.19
CA ALA A 2 -27.31 -40.69 24.06
C ALA A 2 -25.99 -40.07 24.52
N GLY A 3 -24.92 -40.25 23.76
CA GLY A 3 -23.62 -39.60 24.02
C GLY A 3 -22.37 -40.49 24.05
N ASN A 4 -22.43 -41.77 23.67
CA ASN A 4 -21.21 -42.59 23.54
C ASN A 4 -20.71 -42.60 22.08
N PRO A 5 -19.54 -41.99 21.76
CA PRO A 5 -19.02 -41.90 20.40
C PRO A 5 -18.66 -43.25 19.77
N LEU A 6 -18.50 -44.32 20.55
CA LEU A 6 -18.23 -45.66 20.01
C LEU A 6 -19.49 -46.42 19.58
N ASN A 7 -20.69 -45.89 19.90
CA ASN A 7 -21.98 -46.56 19.64
C ASN A 7 -22.87 -45.77 18.66
N ASP A 8 -22.36 -44.67 18.10
CA ASP A 8 -23.06 -43.82 17.14
C ASP A 8 -22.55 -44.10 15.71
N PRO A 9 -23.33 -44.69 14.80
CA PRO A 9 -22.84 -45.11 13.48
C PRO A 9 -22.25 -43.98 12.62
N ASN A 10 -22.47 -42.70 12.97
CA ASN A 10 -21.96 -41.55 12.24
C ASN A 10 -20.70 -40.90 12.85
N TRP A 11 -20.13 -41.46 13.93
CA TRP A 11 -18.98 -40.87 14.63
C TRP A 11 -17.74 -40.72 13.74
N ALA A 12 -17.45 -41.72 12.92
CA ALA A 12 -16.28 -41.75 12.05
C ALA A 12 -16.34 -40.70 10.92
N PRO A 13 -17.44 -40.58 10.14
CA PRO A 13 -17.54 -39.55 9.11
C PRO A 13 -17.59 -38.13 9.68
N GLU A 14 -18.19 -37.90 10.85
CA GLU A 14 -18.18 -36.57 11.48
C GLU A 14 -16.78 -36.13 11.91
N LEU A 15 -15.99 -37.03 12.51
CA LEU A 15 -14.60 -36.73 12.86
C LEU A 15 -13.74 -36.47 11.63
N ALA A 16 -13.92 -37.26 10.56
CA ALA A 16 -13.20 -37.06 9.30
C ALA A 16 -13.53 -35.68 8.69
N ASN A 17 -14.82 -35.30 8.66
CA ASN A 17 -15.26 -33.99 8.18
C ASN A 17 -14.72 -32.84 9.03
N LEU A 18 -14.64 -33.01 10.35
CA LEU A 18 -14.04 -32.03 11.25
C LEU A 18 -12.55 -31.84 10.95
N VAL A 19 -11.79 -32.93 10.82
CA VAL A 19 -10.36 -32.88 10.50
C VAL A 19 -10.14 -32.20 9.15
N ASP A 20 -10.89 -32.57 8.11
CA ASP A 20 -10.76 -31.98 6.78
C ASP A 20 -11.07 -30.48 6.79
N ARG A 21 -12.11 -30.05 7.54
CA ARG A 21 -12.44 -28.63 7.72
C ARG A 21 -11.33 -27.84 8.40
N TYR A 22 -10.70 -28.40 9.43
CA TYR A 22 -9.58 -27.75 10.12
C TYR A 22 -8.31 -27.69 9.26
N VAL A 23 -8.01 -28.76 8.52
CA VAL A 23 -6.87 -28.80 7.59
C VAL A 23 -7.08 -27.80 6.44
N GLY A 24 -8.30 -27.72 5.91
CA GLY A 24 -8.69 -26.70 4.93
C GLY A 24 -8.50 -25.29 5.47
N LEU A 25 -8.97 -25.02 6.69
CA LEU A 25 -8.78 -23.72 7.36
C LEU A 25 -7.29 -23.35 7.55
N VAL A 26 -6.45 -24.30 7.94
CA VAL A 26 -5.01 -24.06 8.10
C VAL A 26 -4.36 -23.78 6.74
N ARG A 27 -4.66 -24.60 5.73
CA ARG A 27 -4.14 -24.43 4.37
C ARG A 27 -4.53 -23.08 3.78
N ASP A 28 -5.81 -22.73 3.86
CA ASP A 28 -6.32 -21.49 3.26
C ASP A 28 -5.78 -20.25 3.98
N ASN A 29 -5.63 -20.31 5.31
CA ASN A 29 -5.01 -19.23 6.08
C ASN A 29 -3.52 -19.08 5.80
N VAL A 30 -2.78 -20.17 5.62
CA VAL A 30 -1.33 -20.09 5.41
C VAL A 30 -1.02 -19.71 3.96
N THR A 31 -1.60 -20.41 2.98
CA THR A 31 -1.26 -20.21 1.57
C THR A 31 -1.86 -18.91 1.03
N GLY A 32 -3.13 -18.60 1.33
CA GLY A 32 -3.80 -17.40 0.83
C GLY A 32 -3.19 -16.11 1.36
N LYS A 33 -2.91 -16.06 2.67
CA LYS A 33 -2.28 -14.90 3.30
C LYS A 33 -0.82 -14.75 2.89
N ALA A 34 -0.06 -15.85 2.79
CA ALA A 34 1.33 -15.80 2.35
C ALA A 34 1.45 -15.29 0.90
N VAL A 35 0.63 -15.78 -0.03
CA VAL A 35 0.66 -15.32 -1.43
C VAL A 35 0.31 -13.85 -1.53
N THR A 36 -0.67 -13.38 -0.76
CA THR A 36 -1.07 -11.96 -0.75
C THR A 36 0.04 -11.07 -0.16
N ALA A 37 0.69 -11.50 0.92
CA ALA A 37 1.81 -10.77 1.52
C ALA A 37 3.00 -10.69 0.55
N VAL A 38 3.36 -11.80 -0.09
CA VAL A 38 4.45 -11.84 -1.09
C VAL A 38 4.14 -10.92 -2.27
N ARG A 39 2.91 -10.97 -2.81
CA ARG A 39 2.48 -10.05 -3.87
C ARG A 39 2.57 -8.60 -3.42
N GLY A 40 2.10 -8.30 -2.21
CA GLY A 40 2.20 -6.96 -1.62
C GLY A 40 3.63 -6.44 -1.54
N ILE A 41 4.58 -7.31 -1.18
CA ILE A 41 6.01 -6.95 -1.13
C ILE A 41 6.57 -6.71 -2.54
N VAL A 42 6.33 -7.64 -3.48
CA VAL A 42 6.86 -7.53 -4.85
C VAL A 42 6.32 -6.28 -5.55
N PHE A 43 5.00 -6.09 -5.53
CA PHE A 43 4.39 -4.89 -6.13
C PHE A 43 4.74 -3.64 -5.35
N GLY A 44 4.87 -3.72 -4.02
CA GLY A 44 5.30 -2.60 -3.18
C GLY A 44 6.69 -2.08 -3.55
N VAL A 45 7.66 -2.97 -3.78
CA VAL A 45 9.02 -2.59 -4.21
C VAL A 45 9.00 -1.97 -5.60
N VAL A 46 8.28 -2.56 -6.56
CA VAL A 46 8.15 -2.00 -7.92
C VAL A 46 7.53 -0.60 -7.87
N VAL A 47 6.41 -0.45 -7.18
CA VAL A 47 5.73 0.85 -7.02
C VAL A 47 6.60 1.86 -6.31
N ALA A 48 7.35 1.46 -5.28
CA ALA A 48 8.27 2.35 -4.56
C ALA A 48 9.35 2.90 -5.51
N LEU A 49 10.02 2.02 -6.27
CA LEU A 49 11.07 2.43 -7.19
C LEU A 49 10.51 3.30 -8.34
N THR A 50 9.41 2.87 -8.96
CA THR A 50 8.79 3.63 -10.07
C THR A 50 8.24 4.97 -9.60
N SER A 51 7.63 5.05 -8.41
CA SER A 51 7.11 6.31 -7.88
C SER A 51 8.21 7.30 -7.53
N ILE A 52 9.37 6.84 -7.01
CA ILE A 52 10.53 7.72 -6.77
C ILE A 52 11.01 8.33 -8.09
N ALA A 53 11.18 7.51 -9.13
CA ALA A 53 11.61 7.99 -10.45
C ALA A 53 10.57 8.94 -11.07
N ALA A 54 9.29 8.58 -11.04
CA ALA A 54 8.20 9.41 -11.55
C ALA A 54 8.10 10.74 -10.79
N LEU A 55 8.32 10.73 -9.48
CA LEU A 55 8.31 11.92 -8.65
C LEU A 55 9.45 12.86 -9.05
N ILE A 56 10.69 12.37 -9.19
CA ILE A 56 11.84 13.16 -9.62
C ILE A 56 11.59 13.79 -10.99
N LEU A 57 11.10 12.99 -11.95
CA LEU A 57 10.77 13.48 -13.30
C LEU A 57 9.66 14.54 -13.27
N GLY A 58 8.62 14.34 -12.46
CA GLY A 58 7.55 15.32 -12.27
C GLY A 58 8.07 16.63 -11.65
N LEU A 59 9.01 16.53 -10.71
CA LEU A 59 9.71 17.65 -10.07
C LEU A 59 10.50 18.48 -11.10
N ILE A 60 11.28 17.81 -11.95
CA ILE A 60 12.06 18.43 -13.03
C ILE A 60 11.14 19.05 -14.08
N LEU A 61 10.07 18.34 -14.47
CA LEU A 61 9.13 18.84 -15.48
C LEU A 61 8.38 20.07 -14.95
N GLY A 62 7.89 20.01 -13.70
CA GLY A 62 7.21 21.12 -13.05
C GLY A 62 8.09 22.34 -12.94
N THR A 63 9.35 22.18 -12.51
CA THR A 63 10.29 23.31 -12.34
C THR A 63 10.58 23.97 -13.68
N ARG A 64 10.86 23.18 -14.71
CA ARG A 64 11.09 23.64 -16.09
C ARG A 64 9.86 24.33 -16.68
N LEU A 65 8.67 23.82 -16.41
CA LEU A 65 7.42 24.41 -16.92
C LEU A 65 7.14 25.76 -16.26
N LEU A 66 7.32 25.85 -14.93
CA LEU A 66 7.17 27.11 -14.18
C LEU A 66 8.17 28.17 -14.63
N GLN A 67 9.44 27.80 -14.83
CA GLN A 67 10.46 28.71 -15.37
C GLN A 67 10.05 29.24 -16.75
N ARG A 68 9.48 28.40 -17.62
CA ARG A 68 8.98 28.83 -18.95
C ARG A 68 7.78 29.76 -18.84
N LEU A 69 6.84 29.48 -17.93
CA LEU A 69 5.65 30.32 -17.72
C LEU A 69 6.01 31.69 -17.13
N VAL A 70 6.95 31.73 -16.19
CA VAL A 70 7.42 32.99 -15.57
C VAL A 70 8.24 33.83 -16.55
N ASN A 71 9.02 33.20 -17.42
CA ASN A 71 9.88 33.90 -18.39
C ASN A 71 9.11 34.41 -19.63
N ILE A 72 7.81 34.11 -19.79
CA ILE A 72 6.99 34.61 -20.92
C ILE A 72 6.88 36.15 -20.93
N GLY A 73 7.09 36.82 -19.80
CA GLY A 73 7.01 38.28 -19.70
C GLY A 73 8.36 39.02 -19.67
N GLY A 74 9.50 38.34 -19.57
CA GLY A 74 10.83 38.98 -19.47
C GLY A 74 11.07 39.83 -18.19
N PHE A 75 10.14 39.83 -17.23
CA PHE A 75 10.22 40.67 -16.02
C PHE A 75 11.13 40.12 -14.91
N ILE A 76 11.56 38.84 -14.99
CA ILE A 76 12.36 38.18 -13.94
C ILE A 76 13.59 37.52 -14.56
N ASP A 77 14.76 37.84 -13.99
CA ASP A 77 16.06 37.35 -14.42
C ASP A 77 16.15 35.81 -14.38
N ARG A 78 16.89 35.25 -15.34
CA ARG A 78 16.89 33.80 -15.64
C ARG A 78 17.28 32.97 -14.41
N ASP A 79 18.18 33.50 -13.59
CA ASP A 79 18.67 32.87 -12.36
C ASP A 79 17.64 32.83 -11.23
N SER A 80 16.79 33.86 -11.07
CA SER A 80 15.78 33.88 -10.00
C SER A 80 14.61 32.93 -10.27
N SER A 81 14.27 32.71 -11.55
CA SER A 81 13.21 31.77 -11.94
C SER A 81 13.49 30.33 -11.49
N VAL A 82 14.77 29.97 -11.40
CA VAL A 82 15.22 28.63 -11.03
C VAL A 82 14.91 28.35 -9.55
N TRP A 83 15.28 29.28 -8.67
CA TRP A 83 15.05 29.16 -7.22
C TRP A 83 13.57 29.18 -6.85
N VAL A 84 12.76 30.02 -7.49
CA VAL A 84 11.30 30.07 -7.27
C VAL A 84 10.66 28.74 -7.65
N SER A 85 11.10 28.14 -8.77
CA SER A 85 10.58 26.85 -9.21
C SER A 85 10.90 25.73 -8.21
N TYR A 86 12.10 25.73 -7.62
CA TYR A 86 12.48 24.76 -6.58
C TYR A 86 11.69 24.94 -5.28
N MET A 87 11.41 26.19 -4.88
CA MET A 87 10.62 26.48 -3.68
C MET A 87 9.16 26.06 -3.81
N VAL A 88 8.51 26.33 -4.94
CA VAL A 88 7.10 25.94 -5.17
C VAL A 88 6.94 24.43 -5.15
N ILE A 89 7.85 23.72 -5.82
CA ILE A 89 7.75 22.28 -5.96
C ILE A 89 8.19 21.54 -4.69
N GLY A 90 9.22 22.04 -3.99
CA GLY A 90 9.53 21.60 -2.64
C GLY A 90 8.34 21.78 -1.70
N GLY A 91 7.65 22.91 -1.78
CA GLY A 91 6.44 23.19 -1.00
C GLY A 91 5.30 22.20 -1.27
N ILE A 92 5.00 21.92 -2.56
CA ILE A 92 3.98 20.93 -2.94
C ILE A 92 4.34 19.53 -2.40
N LEU A 93 5.61 19.14 -2.47
CA LEU A 93 6.08 17.86 -1.95
C LEU A 93 5.89 17.74 -0.43
N VAL A 94 6.21 18.80 0.32
CA VAL A 94 6.02 18.83 1.78
C VAL A 94 4.54 18.73 2.13
N LEU A 95 3.66 19.44 1.41
CA LEU A 95 2.21 19.36 1.62
C LEU A 95 1.66 17.98 1.28
N ALA A 96 2.10 17.38 0.17
CA ALA A 96 1.72 16.02 -0.22
C ALA A 96 2.22 14.98 0.81
N GLY A 97 3.45 15.12 1.28
CA GLY A 97 4.03 14.29 2.33
C GLY A 97 3.26 14.41 3.65
N MET A 98 2.91 15.63 4.04
CA MET A 98 2.10 15.90 5.24
C MET A 98 0.70 15.28 5.12
N PHE A 99 0.06 15.38 3.95
CA PHE A 99 -1.24 14.76 3.68
C PHE A 99 -1.17 13.23 3.72
N CYS A 100 -0.13 12.65 3.13
CA CYS A 100 0.11 11.20 3.17
C CYS A 100 0.33 10.72 4.62
N MET A 101 1.12 11.45 5.42
CA MET A 101 1.29 11.16 6.85
C MET A 101 -0.01 11.28 7.64
N ARG A 102 -0.91 12.18 7.25
CA ARG A 102 -2.23 12.32 7.90
C ARG A 102 -3.13 11.10 7.66
N LYS A 103 -2.91 10.34 6.58
CA LYS A 103 -3.65 9.12 6.24
C LYS A 103 -3.04 7.83 6.81
N ARG A 104 -1.90 7.88 7.50
CA ARG A 104 -1.22 6.69 8.05
C ARG A 104 -1.93 6.03 9.26
N HIS A 105 -3.11 6.51 9.66
CA HIS A 105 -3.91 5.88 10.70
C HIS A 105 -4.71 4.71 10.11
N THR A 106 -4.13 3.52 10.13
CA THR A 106 -4.91 2.28 10.03
C THR A 106 -5.61 2.08 11.37
N PRO A 107 -6.95 1.97 11.43
CA PRO A 107 -7.61 1.53 12.64
C PRO A 107 -7.08 0.13 12.98
N THR A 108 -6.58 -0.02 14.21
CA THR A 108 -6.30 -1.30 14.82
C THR A 108 -7.58 -2.12 14.69
N THR A 109 -7.57 -3.16 13.86
CA THR A 109 -8.63 -4.17 13.86
C THR A 109 -8.49 -4.96 15.17
N GLU A 110 -8.95 -4.35 16.27
CA GLU A 110 -9.52 -5.08 17.39
C GLU A 110 -10.84 -5.68 16.88
N ALA A 111 -10.73 -6.84 16.23
CA ALA A 111 -11.83 -7.76 16.09
C ALA A 111 -11.37 -9.12 16.61
N SER A 112 -11.00 -9.12 17.90
CA SER A 112 -11.25 -10.25 18.77
C SER A 112 -12.74 -10.22 19.16
N ARG A 113 -13.56 -11.01 18.48
CA ARG A 113 -14.69 -11.74 19.06
C ARG A 113 -15.35 -12.65 18.03
#